data_AF-A0A833DSM9-F1
#
_entry.id   AF-A0A833DSM9-F1
#
_cell.length_a   1.000
_cell.length_b   1.000
_cell.length_c   1.000
_cell.angle_alpha   90.00
_cell.angle_beta   90.00
_cell.angle_gamma   90.00
#
_symmetry.space_group_name_H-M   'P 1'
#
loop_
_entity.id
_entity.type
_entity.pdbx_description
1 polymer ?
#
loop_
_entity_poly.entity_id
_entity_poly.type
_entity_poly.pdbx_seq_one_letter_code
_entity_poly.pdbx_strand_id
1 'polypeptide(L)'
;MNFQHNISRLKALLPASNEYEPDLVRLINVRSFEECTRNEVRYKIMALIARGVSTASAIANDIGIGRTAVYRHLNIMERSGFVVHHNNRYYVAARLFLVYDVGIDSDGTIKIKVFCDRGGFVDGELGFVLVKGPYCKCEVCDLYEQCLAAVKRLAKKLDVVIRSEHPLQAFKEIVTAIAQRDVVNLIKRGYLVLRMETD
;
A
#
# COMPACT_ATOMS: atom_id res chain seq x y z
N MET A 1 17.17 -19.99 -0.93
CA MET A 1 16.85 -18.87 -0.03
C MET A 1 15.53 -19.17 0.68
N ASN A 2 15.49 -19.02 2.01
CA ASN A 2 14.47 -19.60 2.88
C ASN A 2 13.23 -18.68 3.00
N PHE A 3 12.06 -19.12 2.55
CA PHE A 3 10.82 -18.33 2.45
C PHE A 3 10.36 -17.75 3.80
N GLN A 4 10.59 -18.48 4.90
CA GLN A 4 10.28 -18.03 6.25
C GLN A 4 11.10 -16.79 6.68
N HIS A 5 12.31 -16.61 6.14
CA HIS A 5 13.16 -15.46 6.44
C HIS A 5 12.64 -14.17 5.78
N ASN A 6 11.96 -14.28 4.63
CA ASN A 6 11.39 -13.11 3.93
C ASN A 6 10.11 -12.60 4.61
N ILE A 7 9.25 -13.51 5.08
CA ILE A 7 8.00 -13.15 5.80
C ILE A 7 8.31 -12.43 7.12
N SER A 8 9.32 -12.89 7.87
CA SER A 8 9.69 -12.29 9.16
C SER A 8 10.26 -10.87 9.01
N ARG A 9 10.87 -10.52 7.87
CA ARG A 9 11.36 -9.16 7.57
C ARG A 9 10.23 -8.18 7.24
N LEU A 10 9.27 -8.63 6.44
CA LEU A 10 8.05 -7.88 6.15
C LEU A 10 7.26 -7.61 7.45
N LYS A 11 7.27 -8.55 8.41
CA LYS A 11 6.72 -8.37 9.78
C LYS A 11 7.41 -7.28 10.62
N ALA A 12 8.55 -6.73 10.19
CA ALA A 12 9.20 -5.59 10.86
C ALA A 12 8.77 -4.20 10.34
N LEU A 13 7.94 -4.13 9.29
CA LEU A 13 7.51 -2.84 8.69
C LEU A 13 6.58 -2.00 9.58
N LEU A 14 5.87 -2.61 10.52
CA LEU A 14 5.04 -1.95 11.54
C LEU A 14 5.18 -2.67 12.89
N PRO A 15 5.09 -1.94 14.02
CA PRO A 15 4.77 -2.58 15.29
C PRO A 15 3.39 -3.23 15.14
N ALA A 16 3.24 -4.49 15.55
CA ALA A 16 1.92 -5.09 15.67
C ALA A 16 1.11 -4.22 16.64
N SER A 17 -0.05 -3.72 16.21
CA SER A 17 -1.04 -3.31 17.20
C SER A 17 -1.63 -4.61 17.76
N ASN A 18 -1.86 -4.68 19.07
CA ASN A 18 -2.48 -5.87 19.67
C ASN A 18 -3.91 -6.13 19.13
N GLU A 19 -4.48 -5.19 18.38
CA GLU A 19 -5.86 -5.22 17.90
C GLU A 19 -6.00 -5.64 16.42
N TYR A 20 -4.97 -5.47 15.59
CA TYR A 20 -4.98 -5.87 14.18
C TYR A 20 -3.55 -6.03 13.61
N GLU A 21 -3.27 -7.17 12.98
CA GLU A 21 -2.04 -7.42 12.22
C GLU A 21 -2.30 -7.13 10.72
N PRO A 22 -1.75 -6.05 10.16
CA PRO A 22 -1.93 -5.73 8.75
C PRO A 22 -1.16 -6.70 7.85
N ASP A 23 -1.69 -6.93 6.65
CA ASP A 23 -1.04 -7.74 5.64
C ASP A 23 0.36 -7.21 5.34
N LEU A 24 1.26 -8.12 4.97
CA LEU A 24 2.62 -7.75 4.61
C LEU A 24 2.66 -7.04 3.27
N VAL A 25 2.04 -7.66 2.27
CA VAL A 25 1.92 -7.15 0.92
C VAL A 25 0.48 -7.35 0.48
N ARG A 26 -0.14 -6.31 -0.06
CA ARG A 26 -1.48 -6.40 -0.66
C ARG A 26 -1.45 -5.86 -2.07
N LEU A 27 -2.06 -6.62 -2.98
CA LEU A 27 -2.24 -6.24 -4.38
C LEU A 27 -3.56 -5.46 -4.51
N ILE A 28 -3.52 -4.28 -5.12
CA ILE A 28 -4.67 -3.40 -5.35
C ILE A 28 -4.84 -3.19 -6.85
N ASN A 29 -6.06 -3.36 -7.37
CA ASN A 29 -6.33 -3.12 -8.79
C ASN A 29 -6.03 -1.65 -9.14
N VAL A 30 -5.48 -1.42 -10.33
CA VAL A 30 -5.09 -0.09 -10.81
C VAL A 30 -6.25 0.90 -10.81
N ARG A 31 -7.48 0.46 -11.08
CA ARG A 31 -8.67 1.31 -11.04
C ARG A 31 -8.98 1.77 -9.62
N SER A 32 -8.99 0.85 -8.66
CA SER A 32 -9.21 1.17 -7.23
C SER A 32 -8.09 2.04 -6.67
N PHE A 33 -6.84 1.78 -7.08
CA PHE A 33 -5.70 2.63 -6.73
C PHE A 33 -5.91 4.06 -7.24
N GLU A 34 -6.24 4.23 -8.52
CA GLU A 34 -6.46 5.56 -9.09
C GLU A 34 -7.65 6.28 -8.48
N GLU A 35 -8.76 5.57 -8.23
CA GLU A 35 -9.93 6.14 -7.56
C GLU A 35 -9.56 6.66 -6.16
N CYS A 36 -8.85 5.87 -5.37
CA CYS A 36 -8.45 6.26 -4.02
C CYS A 36 -7.49 7.46 -4.04
N THR A 37 -6.51 7.46 -4.95
CA THR A 37 -5.37 8.39 -4.92
C THR A 37 -5.61 9.74 -5.60
N ARG A 38 -6.68 9.86 -6.41
CA ARG A 38 -7.16 11.12 -7.00
C ARG A 38 -7.88 12.01 -5.99
N ASN A 39 -8.32 11.48 -4.84
CA ASN A 39 -9.01 12.25 -3.82
C ASN A 39 -8.08 12.58 -2.64
N GLU A 40 -7.80 13.87 -2.42
CA GLU A 40 -6.87 14.31 -1.37
C GLU A 40 -7.37 14.01 0.06
N VAL A 41 -8.69 13.98 0.28
CA VAL A 41 -9.27 13.62 1.58
C VAL A 41 -8.91 12.18 1.93
N ARG A 42 -9.01 11.25 0.99
CA ARG A 42 -8.65 9.84 1.21
C ARG A 42 -7.17 9.67 1.57
N TYR A 43 -6.28 10.47 0.97
CA TYR A 43 -4.87 10.50 1.35
C TYR A 43 -4.66 10.98 2.79
N LYS A 44 -5.33 12.07 3.19
CA LYS A 44 -5.30 12.56 4.58
C LYS A 44 -5.82 11.52 5.57
N ILE A 45 -6.92 10.84 5.23
CA ILE A 45 -7.47 9.72 6.02
C ILE A 45 -6.44 8.60 6.17
N MET A 46 -5.80 8.14 5.08
CA MET A 46 -4.76 7.11 5.16
C MET A 46 -3.60 7.52 6.07
N ALA A 47 -3.12 8.76 5.94
CA ALA A 47 -2.03 9.27 6.77
C ALA A 47 -2.40 9.31 8.26
N LEU A 48 -3.63 9.70 8.60
CA LEU A 48 -4.15 9.70 9.97
C LEU A 48 -4.26 8.29 10.54
N ILE A 49 -4.84 7.35 9.77
CA ILE A 49 -4.96 5.95 10.20
C ILE A 49 -3.57 5.33 10.39
N ALA A 50 -2.63 5.60 9.49
CA ALA A 50 -1.24 5.13 9.62
C ALA A 50 -0.53 5.67 10.88
N ARG A 51 -0.97 6.82 11.41
CA ARG A 51 -0.49 7.41 12.67
C ARG A 51 -1.30 6.99 13.90
N GLY A 52 -2.30 6.10 13.73
CA GLY A 52 -3.09 5.54 14.82
C GLY A 52 -4.45 6.20 15.06
N VAL A 53 -4.84 7.21 14.27
CA VAL A 53 -6.18 7.80 14.35
C VAL A 53 -7.19 6.87 13.68
N SER A 54 -7.85 6.06 14.48
CA SER A 54 -8.56 4.86 14.01
C SER A 54 -10.08 4.97 14.00
N THR A 55 -10.68 6.11 14.36
CA THR A 55 -12.15 6.25 14.43
C THR A 55 -12.65 7.34 13.49
N ALA A 56 -13.82 7.13 12.89
CA ALA A 56 -14.40 8.11 11.96
C ALA A 56 -14.63 9.48 12.62
N SER A 57 -14.97 9.51 13.91
CA SER A 57 -15.15 10.76 14.67
C SER A 57 -13.83 11.52 14.86
N ALA A 58 -12.74 10.83 15.20
CA ALA A 58 -11.43 11.47 15.34
C ALA A 58 -10.91 11.98 13.99
N ILE A 59 -11.03 11.15 12.95
CA ILE A 59 -10.68 11.53 11.57
C ILE A 59 -11.48 12.76 11.10
N ALA A 60 -12.78 12.81 11.40
CA ALA A 60 -13.64 13.95 11.06
C ALA A 60 -13.16 15.25 11.73
N ASN A 61 -12.80 15.18 13.01
CA ASN A 61 -12.29 16.31 13.77
C ASN A 61 -10.94 16.80 13.22
N ASP A 62 -10.01 15.88 12.94
CA ASP A 62 -8.68 16.22 12.41
C ASP A 62 -8.73 16.84 11.01
N ILE A 63 -9.61 16.35 10.12
CA ILE A 63 -9.70 16.83 8.73
C ILE A 63 -10.65 18.04 8.62
N GLY A 64 -11.51 18.28 9.61
CA GLY A 64 -12.51 19.36 9.59
C GLY A 64 -13.67 19.10 8.63
N ILE A 65 -14.08 17.83 8.46
CA ILE A 65 -15.22 17.46 7.60
C ILE A 65 -16.26 16.64 8.38
N GLY A 66 -17.52 16.66 7.93
CA GLY A 66 -18.59 15.95 8.60
C GLY A 66 -18.38 14.43 8.66
N ARG A 67 -18.75 13.80 9.79
CA ARG A 67 -18.59 12.35 10.02
C ARG A 67 -19.20 11.48 8.92
N THR A 68 -20.35 11.86 8.37
CA THR A 68 -21.00 11.15 7.26
C THR A 68 -20.14 11.15 5.99
N ALA A 69 -19.43 12.24 5.70
CA ALA A 69 -18.51 12.30 4.57
C ALA A 69 -17.30 11.39 4.80
N VAL A 70 -16.77 11.35 6.03
CA VAL A 70 -15.69 10.42 6.42
C VAL A 70 -16.10 8.97 6.20
N TYR A 71 -17.29 8.56 6.65
CA TYR A 71 -17.79 7.20 6.42
C TYR A 71 -17.89 6.84 4.93
N ARG A 72 -18.33 7.77 4.08
CA ARG A 72 -18.35 7.53 2.62
C ARG A 72 -16.95 7.29 2.06
N HIS A 73 -15.95 8.07 2.50
CA HIS A 73 -14.57 7.85 2.07
C HIS A 73 -14.01 6.52 2.58
N LEU A 74 -14.24 6.20 3.86
CA LEU A 74 -13.78 4.95 4.48
C LEU A 74 -14.39 3.72 3.79
N ASN A 75 -15.70 3.72 3.49
CA ASN A 75 -16.33 2.62 2.77
C ASN A 75 -15.69 2.40 1.39
N ILE A 76 -15.39 3.46 0.65
CA ILE A 76 -14.73 3.34 -0.66
C ILE A 76 -13.31 2.77 -0.50
N MET A 77 -12.58 3.25 0.50
CA MET A 77 -11.22 2.77 0.79
C MET A 77 -11.20 1.32 1.27
N GLU A 78 -12.23 0.89 2.01
CA GLU A 78 -12.40 -0.47 2.49
C GLU A 78 -12.70 -1.43 1.33
N ARG A 79 -13.68 -1.09 0.47
CA ARG A 79 -13.96 -1.84 -0.77
C ARG A 79 -12.74 -1.91 -1.68
N SER A 80 -11.99 -0.81 -1.78
CA SER A 80 -10.76 -0.75 -2.56
C SER A 80 -9.59 -1.52 -1.91
N GLY A 81 -9.76 -2.05 -0.70
CA GLY A 81 -8.76 -2.87 -0.01
C GLY A 81 -7.64 -2.11 0.71
N PHE A 82 -7.72 -0.78 0.80
CA PHE A 82 -6.71 0.06 1.47
C PHE A 82 -6.83 0.05 2.99
N VAL A 83 -8.07 -0.01 3.50
CA VAL A 83 -8.36 -0.04 4.93
C VAL A 83 -9.19 -1.26 5.28
N VAL A 84 -9.14 -1.64 6.55
CA VAL A 84 -10.01 -2.67 7.12
C VAL A 84 -10.71 -2.08 8.32
N HIS A 85 -12.01 -2.33 8.41
CA HIS A 85 -12.80 -2.06 9.61
C HIS A 85 -12.78 -3.28 10.53
N HIS A 86 -12.27 -3.12 11.75
CA HIS A 86 -12.19 -4.19 12.74
C HIS A 86 -12.43 -3.61 14.14
N ASN A 87 -13.28 -4.26 14.94
CA ASN A 87 -13.64 -3.84 16.30
C ASN A 87 -14.02 -2.34 16.40
N ASN A 88 -14.86 -1.86 15.49
CA ASN A 88 -15.31 -0.46 15.42
C ASN A 88 -14.18 0.57 15.18
N ARG A 89 -13.05 0.11 14.63
CA ARG A 89 -11.86 0.92 14.33
C ARG A 89 -11.38 0.63 12.92
N TYR A 90 -10.71 1.60 12.31
CA TYR A 90 -10.14 1.52 10.97
C TYR A 90 -8.63 1.38 11.05
N TYR A 91 -8.10 0.49 10.22
CA TYR A 91 -6.68 0.20 10.13
C TYR A 91 -6.22 0.24 8.68
N VAL A 92 -4.96 0.63 8.44
CA VAL A 92 -4.32 0.42 7.14
C VAL A 92 -4.20 -1.08 6.93
N ALA A 93 -4.67 -1.56 5.78
CA ALA A 93 -4.84 -2.99 5.57
C ALA A 93 -3.53 -3.76 5.32
N ALA A 94 -2.48 -3.06 4.87
CA ALA A 94 -1.21 -3.67 4.53
C ALA A 94 -0.03 -2.72 4.76
N ARG A 95 1.16 -3.29 4.93
CA ARG A 95 2.42 -2.53 5.06
C ARG A 95 2.95 -2.05 3.73
N LEU A 96 2.77 -2.84 2.67
CA LEU A 96 3.14 -2.53 1.29
C LEU A 96 1.97 -2.83 0.36
N PHE A 97 1.56 -1.83 -0.42
CA PHE A 97 0.54 -1.94 -1.45
C PHE A 97 1.21 -1.94 -2.81
N LEU A 98 0.99 -3.01 -3.57
CA LEU A 98 1.42 -3.15 -4.95
C LEU A 98 0.23 -2.97 -5.88
N VAL A 99 0.42 -2.26 -6.98
CA VAL A 99 -0.67 -2.00 -7.94
C VAL A 99 -0.63 -3.03 -9.05
N TYR A 100 -1.77 -3.59 -9.43
CA TYR A 100 -1.85 -4.56 -10.51
C TYR A 100 -3.03 -4.33 -11.44
N ASP A 101 -2.97 -4.96 -12.61
CA ASP A 101 -4.11 -5.15 -13.50
C ASP A 101 -4.14 -6.60 -13.99
N VAL A 102 -5.30 -7.05 -14.45
CA VAL A 102 -5.52 -8.42 -14.91
C VAL A 102 -6.04 -8.41 -16.33
N GLY A 103 -5.33 -9.08 -17.22
CA GLY A 103 -5.80 -9.42 -18.55
C GLY A 103 -6.14 -10.91 -18.64
N ILE A 104 -7.01 -11.25 -19.58
CA ILE A 104 -7.26 -12.62 -19.98
C ILE A 104 -6.91 -12.73 -21.47
N ASP A 105 -6.03 -13.65 -21.81
CA ASP A 105 -5.69 -13.95 -23.20
C ASP A 105 -6.80 -14.76 -23.89
N SER A 106 -6.72 -14.88 -25.21
CA SER A 106 -7.71 -15.63 -26.01
C SER A 106 -7.83 -17.11 -25.65
N ASP A 107 -6.80 -17.69 -25.04
CA ASP A 107 -6.76 -19.08 -24.58
C ASP A 107 -7.27 -19.26 -23.13
N GLY A 108 -7.74 -18.19 -22.49
CA GLY A 108 -8.17 -18.20 -21.10
C GLY A 108 -7.04 -18.00 -20.08
N THR A 109 -5.80 -17.76 -20.52
CA THR A 109 -4.67 -17.49 -19.60
C THR A 109 -4.85 -16.15 -18.89
N ILE A 110 -4.79 -16.19 -17.55
CA ILE A 110 -4.84 -14.98 -16.71
C ILE A 110 -3.44 -14.38 -16.58
N LYS A 111 -3.27 -13.15 -17.07
CA LYS A 111 -2.03 -12.36 -16.94
C LYS A 111 -2.20 -11.28 -15.87
N ILE A 112 -1.45 -11.39 -14.79
CA ILE A 112 -1.37 -10.36 -13.74
C ILE A 112 -0.17 -9.45 -14.03
N LYS A 113 -0.44 -8.18 -14.35
CA LYS A 113 0.58 -7.16 -14.55
C LYS A 113 0.73 -6.32 -13.28
N VAL A 114 1.90 -6.36 -12.65
CA VAL A 114 2.23 -5.50 -11.51
C VAL A 114 2.89 -4.21 -12.02
N PHE A 115 2.33 -3.05 -11.65
CA PHE A 115 2.88 -1.74 -11.96
C PHE A 115 3.95 -1.38 -10.93
N CYS A 116 5.21 -1.50 -11.32
CA CYS A 116 6.33 -1.30 -10.41
C CYS A 116 6.54 0.16 -10.01
N ASP A 117 5.92 1.10 -10.72
CA ASP A 117 6.06 2.54 -10.51
C ASP A 117 4.98 3.13 -9.61
N ARG A 118 4.02 2.32 -9.16
CA ARG A 118 2.86 2.76 -8.39
C ARG A 118 2.67 1.88 -7.16
N GLY A 119 2.21 2.48 -6.07
CA GLY A 119 1.93 1.76 -4.85
C GLY A 119 1.90 2.68 -3.64
N GLY A 120 1.97 2.07 -2.46
CA GLY A 120 2.09 2.81 -1.21
C GLY A 120 2.63 1.93 -0.10
N PHE A 121 3.17 2.54 0.93
CA PHE A 121 3.71 1.81 2.07
C PHE A 121 3.63 2.65 3.33
N VAL A 122 3.64 1.98 4.48
CA VAL A 122 3.71 2.68 5.76
C VAL A 122 5.16 2.88 6.17
N ASP A 123 5.51 4.13 6.48
CA ASP A 123 6.76 4.59 7.05
C ASP A 123 6.52 5.14 8.46
N GLY A 124 7.46 4.86 9.37
CA GLY A 124 7.31 5.25 10.77
C GLY A 124 7.38 6.75 11.01
N GLU A 125 8.03 7.51 10.13
CA GLU A 125 8.18 8.96 10.26
C GLU A 125 7.12 9.71 9.44
N LEU A 126 6.94 9.32 8.18
CA LEU A 126 6.01 10.00 7.29
C LEU A 126 4.55 9.55 7.46
N GLY A 127 4.32 8.39 8.07
CA GLY A 127 3.02 7.73 8.09
C GLY A 127 2.80 6.97 6.77
N PHE A 128 1.80 7.32 5.99
CA PHE A 128 1.54 6.64 4.72
C PHE A 128 2.23 7.35 3.55
N VAL A 129 3.14 6.66 2.87
CA VAL A 129 3.81 7.14 1.65
C VAL A 129 3.11 6.56 0.43
N LEU A 130 2.70 7.43 -0.49
CA LEU A 130 2.02 7.06 -1.72
C LEU A 130 2.85 7.42 -2.95
N VAL A 131 3.13 6.42 -3.79
CA VAL A 131 3.89 6.57 -5.03
C VAL A 131 2.93 6.48 -6.21
N LYS A 132 2.69 7.62 -6.89
CA LYS A 132 1.69 7.78 -7.95
C LYS A 132 2.26 7.60 -9.37
N GLY A 133 3.43 6.97 -9.53
CA GLY A 133 4.06 6.76 -10.82
C GLY A 133 4.29 8.06 -11.60
N PRO A 134 3.77 8.21 -12.83
CA PRO A 134 3.97 9.42 -13.64
C PRO A 134 3.44 10.71 -13.00
N TYR A 135 2.53 10.62 -12.03
CA TYR A 135 1.99 11.78 -11.33
C TYR A 135 2.90 12.28 -10.18
N CYS A 136 3.97 11.54 -9.84
CA CYS A 136 4.99 12.01 -8.91
C CYS A 136 5.90 13.04 -9.61
N LYS A 137 5.71 14.32 -9.27
CA LYS A 137 6.58 15.41 -9.73
C LYS A 137 7.78 15.59 -8.80
N CYS A 138 8.64 14.57 -8.70
CA CYS A 138 9.75 14.54 -7.74
C CYS A 138 10.71 15.73 -7.89
N GLU A 139 10.99 16.18 -9.11
CA GLU A 139 11.93 17.27 -9.41
C GLU A 139 11.57 18.61 -8.74
N VAL A 140 10.29 18.82 -8.42
CA VAL A 140 9.77 20.05 -7.79
C VAL A 140 9.07 19.77 -6.47
N CYS A 141 9.32 18.60 -5.87
CA CYS A 141 8.62 18.17 -4.67
C CYS A 141 9.40 18.54 -3.40
N ASP A 142 8.79 19.36 -2.54
CA ASP A 142 9.38 19.76 -1.25
C ASP A 142 9.67 18.57 -0.30
N LEU A 143 9.01 17.43 -0.52
CA LEU A 143 9.20 16.21 0.25
C LEU A 143 10.19 15.23 -0.39
N TYR A 144 10.96 15.65 -1.41
CA TYR A 144 11.87 14.78 -2.15
C TYR A 144 12.81 13.99 -1.25
N GLU A 145 13.57 14.69 -0.40
CA GLU A 145 14.58 14.08 0.49
C GLU A 145 13.94 13.12 1.50
N GLN A 146 12.82 13.52 2.08
CA GLN A 146 12.07 12.70 3.04
C GLN A 146 11.52 11.43 2.37
N CYS A 147 11.03 11.55 1.14
CA CYS A 147 10.53 10.44 0.35
C CYS A 147 11.68 9.48 -0.03
N LEU A 148 12.83 10.00 -0.45
CA LEU A 148 14.02 9.19 -0.73
C LEU A 148 14.46 8.41 0.52
N ALA A 149 14.53 9.09 1.67
CA ALA A 149 14.88 8.47 2.94
C ALA A 149 13.88 7.35 3.32
N ALA A 150 12.58 7.60 3.18
CA ALA A 150 11.54 6.60 3.45
C ALA A 150 11.65 5.39 2.51
N VAL A 151 11.90 5.60 1.22
CA VAL A 151 12.12 4.53 0.24
C VAL A 151 13.39 3.73 0.56
N LYS A 152 14.49 4.39 0.97
CA LYS A 152 15.73 3.72 1.40
C LYS A 152 15.51 2.88 2.67
N ARG A 153 14.75 3.39 3.64
CA ARG A 153 14.35 2.62 4.84
C ARG A 153 13.51 1.39 4.47
N LEU A 154 12.56 1.55 3.54
CA LEU A 154 11.76 0.44 3.02
C LEU A 154 12.66 -0.63 2.38
N ALA A 155 13.59 -0.22 1.50
CA ALA A 155 14.55 -1.13 0.87
C ALA A 155 15.36 -1.92 1.89
N LYS A 156 15.89 -1.25 2.92
CA LYS A 156 16.64 -1.89 4.02
C LYS A 156 15.78 -2.91 4.78
N LYS A 157 14.54 -2.56 5.12
CA LYS A 157 13.61 -3.47 5.82
C LYS A 157 13.24 -4.70 4.97
N LEU A 158 13.22 -4.55 3.65
CA LEU A 158 12.91 -5.61 2.69
C LEU A 158 14.12 -6.40 2.21
N ASP A 159 15.33 -6.01 2.64
CA ASP A 159 16.61 -6.52 2.15
C ASP A 159 16.68 -6.51 0.62
N VAL A 160 16.39 -5.33 0.05
CA VAL A 160 16.50 -5.06 -1.38
C VAL A 160 17.62 -4.05 -1.59
N VAL A 161 18.56 -4.39 -2.46
CA VAL A 161 19.60 -3.46 -2.89
C VAL A 161 18.99 -2.53 -3.95
N ILE A 162 19.03 -1.22 -3.67
CA ILE A 162 18.66 -0.17 -4.61
C ILE A 162 19.89 0.63 -5.02
N ARG A 163 19.92 1.09 -6.27
CA ARG A 163 21.02 1.87 -6.85
C ARG A 163 20.62 3.31 -7.14
N SER A 164 19.33 3.55 -7.36
CA SER A 164 18.81 4.87 -7.67
C SER A 164 18.83 5.82 -6.47
N GLU A 165 19.26 7.05 -6.74
CA GLU A 165 19.16 8.20 -5.82
C GLU A 165 17.89 9.05 -6.04
N HIS A 166 17.00 8.61 -6.94
CA HIS A 166 15.71 9.24 -7.19
C HIS A 166 14.57 8.43 -6.54
N PRO A 167 13.67 9.02 -5.72
CA PRO A 167 12.66 8.30 -4.94
C PRO A 167 11.79 7.36 -5.78
N LEU A 168 11.23 7.85 -6.90
CA LEU A 168 10.37 7.05 -7.77
C LEU A 168 11.11 5.86 -8.39
N GLN A 169 12.36 6.05 -8.80
CA GLN A 169 13.16 5.00 -9.44
C GLN A 169 13.65 3.99 -8.41
N ALA A 170 14.04 4.45 -7.22
CA ALA A 170 14.37 3.59 -6.10
C ALA A 170 13.16 2.73 -5.67
N PHE A 171 11.96 3.31 -5.63
CA PHE A 171 10.74 2.56 -5.36
C PHE A 171 10.45 1.51 -6.44
N LYS A 172 10.64 1.85 -7.72
CA LYS A 172 10.50 0.89 -8.84
C LYS A 172 11.44 -0.30 -8.70
N GLU A 173 12.68 -0.08 -8.30
CA GLU A 173 13.64 -1.16 -8.05
C GLU A 173 13.14 -2.08 -6.91
N ILE A 174 12.63 -1.51 -5.82
CA ILE A 174 12.03 -2.28 -4.71
C ILE A 174 10.87 -3.14 -5.23
N VAL A 175 9.89 -2.53 -5.90
CA VAL A 175 8.69 -3.27 -6.33
C VAL A 175 9.05 -4.34 -7.36
N THR A 176 9.99 -4.06 -8.26
CA THR A 176 10.46 -5.04 -9.25
C THR A 176 11.07 -6.26 -8.54
N ALA A 177 11.94 -6.03 -7.56
CA ALA A 177 12.55 -7.09 -6.77
C ALA A 177 11.50 -7.89 -5.99
N ILE A 178 10.55 -7.22 -5.31
CA ILE A 178 9.49 -7.89 -4.54
C ILE A 178 8.53 -8.66 -5.44
N ALA A 179 8.14 -8.11 -6.59
CA ALA A 179 7.23 -8.78 -7.52
C ALA A 179 7.87 -10.07 -8.06
N GLN A 180 9.13 -10.01 -8.49
CA GLN A 180 9.86 -11.16 -9.03
C GLN A 180 10.21 -12.20 -7.94
N ARG A 181 10.70 -11.74 -6.79
CA ARG A 181 11.19 -12.60 -5.71
C ARG A 181 10.07 -13.18 -4.86
N ASP A 182 9.09 -12.37 -4.47
CA ASP A 182 8.14 -12.74 -3.41
C ASP A 182 6.76 -13.02 -3.99
N VAL A 183 6.19 -12.15 -4.83
CA VAL A 183 4.83 -12.33 -5.39
C VAL A 183 4.76 -13.56 -6.30
N VAL A 184 5.65 -13.67 -7.29
CA VAL A 184 5.67 -14.81 -8.21
C VAL A 184 5.89 -16.12 -7.46
N ASN A 185 6.79 -16.14 -6.47
CA ASN A 185 7.05 -17.34 -5.68
C ASN A 185 5.90 -17.71 -4.74
N LEU A 186 5.21 -16.71 -4.16
CA LEU A 186 4.03 -16.93 -3.33
C LEU A 186 2.88 -17.53 -4.15
N ILE A 187 2.64 -17.02 -5.35
CA ILE A 187 1.62 -17.57 -6.25
C ILE A 187 1.99 -18.98 -6.71
N LYS A 188 3.26 -19.23 -7.09
CA LYS A 188 3.71 -20.54 -7.58
C LYS A 188 3.68 -21.64 -6.51
N ARG A 189 3.88 -21.30 -5.24
CA ARG A 189 4.01 -22.27 -4.13
C ARG A 189 2.82 -22.32 -3.20
N GLY A 190 1.92 -21.35 -3.30
CA GLY A 190 0.76 -21.18 -2.44
C GLY A 190 -0.54 -21.28 -3.20
N TYR A 191 -1.53 -20.49 -2.76
CA TYR A 191 -2.86 -20.40 -3.36
C TYR A 191 -3.32 -18.94 -3.41
N LEU A 192 -4.20 -18.63 -4.34
CA LEU A 192 -4.88 -17.35 -4.44
C LEU A 192 -6.28 -17.48 -3.86
N VAL A 193 -6.65 -16.59 -2.94
CA VAL A 193 -8.02 -16.51 -2.42
C VAL A 193 -8.80 -15.50 -3.28
N LEU A 194 -9.82 -15.98 -3.98
CA LEU A 194 -10.77 -15.14 -4.69
C LEU A 194 -11.95 -14.85 -3.76
N ARG A 195 -12.20 -13.57 -3.49
CA ARG A 195 -13.38 -13.13 -2.73
C ARG A 195 -14.37 -12.49 -3.70
N MET A 196 -15.63 -12.88 -3.62
CA MET A 196 -16.70 -12.20 -4.34
C MET A 196 -17.13 -10.99 -3.50
N GLU A 197 -17.23 -9.81 -4.12
CA GLU A 197 -18.00 -8.72 -3.54
C GLU A 197 -19.48 -9.05 -3.75
N THR A 198 -20.19 -9.34 -2.67
CA THR A 198 -21.66 -9.28 -2.67
C THR A 198 -22.05 -7.83 -2.44
N ASP A 199 -22.77 -7.24 -3.39
CA ASP A 199 -23.39 -5.92 -3.27
C ASP A 199 -24.39 -5.85 -2.09
#